data_AF-A0A7K5IBX8-F1
#
_entry.id   AF-A0A7K5IBX8-F1
#
_cell.length_a   1.000
_cell.length_b   1.000
_cell.length_c   1.000
_cell.angle_alpha   90.00
_cell.angle_beta   90.00
_cell.angle_gamma   90.00
#
_symmetry.space_group_name_H-M   'P 1'
#
loop_
_entity.id
_entity.type
_entity.pdbx_description
1 polymer ?
#
loop_
_entity_poly.entity_id
_entity_poly.type
_entity_poly.pdbx_seq_one_letter_code
_entity_poly.pdbx_strand_id
1 'polypeptide(L)'
;RNIVLASHLKPLEKKDKMGKRNVLWNPCAAHAKAPQAGNVEIPQELDQLPRTSAEFYRDWRRCLKSRKAKYQLLLELGGEALGRIFQADLGFGLLGEFLTLLAENVCPQDGDAILQILQSLSGTKRFGLNVDLLTEPEKESRRDLFRKLQSMSRDYGTHPSDSDCCEAEREAHLVDTSLQKEAKERILMELMECYQVN
;
A
#
# COMPACT_ATOMS: atom_id res chain seq x y z
N ARG A 1 36.29 15.71 3.68
CA ARG A 1 36.40 16.75 4.73
C ARG A 1 36.50 18.18 4.15
N ASN A 2 35.80 18.49 3.03
CA ASN A 2 35.98 19.79 2.35
C ASN A 2 34.96 20.88 2.76
N ILE A 3 33.94 20.55 3.56
CA ILE A 3 32.98 21.54 4.07
C ILE A 3 33.67 22.53 5.03
N VAL A 4 34.70 22.09 5.76
CA VAL A 4 35.46 22.91 6.71
C VAL A 4 36.23 24.03 6.01
N LEU A 5 36.62 23.84 4.74
CA LEU A 5 37.34 24.84 3.95
C LEU A 5 36.46 26.04 3.57
N ALA A 6 35.13 25.93 3.54
CA ALA A 6 34.27 27.06 3.18
C ALA A 6 33.95 28.01 4.37
N SER A 7 34.42 27.69 5.58
CA SER A 7 34.13 28.49 6.79
C SER A 7 34.79 29.87 6.79
N HIS A 8 35.81 30.09 5.95
CA HIS A 8 36.48 31.38 5.79
C HIS A 8 35.85 32.27 4.71
N LEU A 9 34.68 31.92 4.18
CA LEU A 9 33.97 32.78 3.23
C LEU A 9 33.45 34.02 3.96
N LYS A 10 34.02 35.18 3.63
CA LYS A 10 33.53 36.47 4.11
C LYS A 10 32.11 36.70 3.60
N PRO A 11 31.16 37.16 4.44
CA PRO A 11 29.85 37.56 3.97
C PRO A 11 29.97 38.61 2.86
N LEU A 12 29.17 38.46 1.80
CA LEU A 12 29.14 39.40 0.67
C LEU A 12 28.89 40.83 1.15
N GLU A 13 29.73 41.77 0.73
CA GLU A 13 29.57 43.17 1.09
C GLU A 13 28.38 43.77 0.31
N LYS A 14 27.80 44.86 0.81
CA LYS A 14 26.60 45.49 0.21
C LYS A 14 26.79 45.87 -1.27
N LYS A 15 28.04 46.09 -1.70
CA LYS A 15 28.44 46.42 -3.07
C LYS A 15 28.55 45.20 -4.00
N ASP A 16 28.67 44.00 -3.43
CA ASP A 16 28.80 42.74 -4.19
C ASP A 16 27.43 42.12 -4.52
N LYS A 17 26.35 42.69 -3.97
CA LYS A 17 24.98 42.29 -4.28
C LYS A 17 24.62 42.83 -5.67
N MET A 18 24.47 41.93 -6.66
CA MET A 18 23.72 42.29 -7.88
C MET A 18 22.39 42.92 -7.44
N GLY A 19 22.05 44.07 -8.02
CA GLY A 19 20.95 44.94 -7.59
C GLY A 19 19.60 44.23 -7.42
N LYS A 20 18.61 44.92 -6.83
CA LYS A 20 17.28 44.38 -6.53
C LYS A 20 16.69 43.61 -7.73
N ARG A 21 16.81 42.29 -7.72
CA ARG A 21 16.05 41.42 -8.62
C ARG A 21 14.63 41.37 -8.08
N ASN A 22 13.71 42.05 -8.76
CA ASN A 22 12.27 41.86 -8.60
C ASN A 22 11.84 40.51 -9.20
N VAL A 23 12.57 39.44 -8.92
CA VAL A 23 12.14 38.10 -9.24
C VAL A 23 11.43 37.61 -7.99
N LEU A 24 10.10 37.68 -7.99
CA LEU A 24 9.34 36.87 -7.06
C LEU A 24 9.74 35.43 -7.34
N TRP A 25 10.41 34.79 -6.38
CA TRP A 25 10.72 33.36 -6.40
C TRP A 25 9.47 32.47 -6.54
N ASN A 26 8.28 33.07 -6.45
CA ASN A 26 7.01 32.46 -6.72
C ASN A 26 6.19 33.39 -7.65
N PRO A 27 6.09 33.09 -8.96
CA PRO A 27 5.23 33.83 -9.89
C PRO A 27 3.76 33.89 -9.43
N CYS A 28 3.33 32.89 -8.64
CA CYS A 28 1.97 32.79 -8.09
C CYS A 28 1.80 33.57 -6.77
N ALA A 29 2.85 34.14 -6.20
CA ALA A 29 2.78 35.00 -5.01
C ALA A 29 2.60 36.49 -5.34
N ALA A 30 2.55 36.87 -6.62
CA ALA A 30 2.16 38.22 -6.99
C ALA A 30 0.79 38.50 -6.38
N HIS A 31 0.69 39.60 -5.62
CA HIS A 31 -0.43 39.98 -4.76
C HIS A 31 -1.81 39.88 -5.44
N ALA A 32 -2.34 38.67 -5.57
CA ALA A 32 -3.76 38.46 -5.70
C ALA A 32 -4.35 38.84 -4.34
N LYS A 33 -5.22 39.85 -4.32
CA LYS A 33 -6.11 40.05 -3.18
C LYS A 33 -6.86 38.74 -3.00
N ALA A 34 -6.42 37.92 -2.04
CA ALA A 34 -7.04 36.65 -1.76
C ALA A 34 -8.51 36.93 -1.44
N PRO A 35 -9.48 36.31 -2.13
CA PRO A 35 -10.77 36.10 -1.52
C PRO A 35 -10.49 35.40 -0.19
N GLN A 36 -11.21 35.81 0.86
CA GLN A 36 -11.23 35.13 2.16
C GLN A 36 -11.06 33.63 1.97
N ALA A 37 -10.26 32.99 2.83
CA ALA A 37 -10.12 31.55 2.92
C ALA A 37 -11.48 30.92 3.25
N GLY A 38 -12.38 30.93 2.27
CA GLY A 38 -13.53 30.06 2.20
C GLY A 38 -12.95 28.67 2.15
N ASN A 39 -13.44 27.84 3.05
CA ASN A 39 -13.28 26.41 3.04
C ASN A 39 -13.37 25.96 1.57
N VAL A 40 -12.24 25.69 0.92
CA VAL A 40 -12.24 25.04 -0.38
C VAL A 40 -12.67 23.63 -0.04
N GLU A 41 -13.98 23.41 -0.01
CA GLU A 41 -14.58 22.10 -0.08
C GLU A 41 -14.12 21.54 -1.42
N ILE A 42 -12.97 20.86 -1.37
CA ILE A 42 -12.52 20.00 -2.45
C ILE A 42 -13.70 19.05 -2.67
N PRO A 43 -14.33 19.04 -3.85
CA PRO A 43 -15.42 18.13 -4.13
C PRO A 43 -14.98 16.71 -3.73
N GLN A 44 -15.77 16.03 -2.91
CA GLN A 44 -15.55 14.63 -2.59
C GLN A 44 -15.87 13.82 -3.86
N GLU A 45 -14.96 13.83 -4.82
CA GLU A 45 -14.93 12.83 -5.89
C GLU A 45 -14.46 11.50 -5.29
N LEU A 46 -15.27 10.93 -4.39
CA LEU A 46 -15.10 9.55 -3.91
C LEU A 46 -15.78 8.55 -4.84
N ASP A 47 -16.53 9.02 -5.85
CA ASP A 47 -17.27 8.15 -6.78
C ASP A 47 -16.36 7.40 -7.76
N GLN A 48 -15.08 7.77 -7.86
CA GLN A 48 -14.12 7.12 -8.76
C GLN A 48 -12.92 6.57 -7.99
N LEU A 49 -12.53 5.33 -8.34
CA LEU A 49 -11.32 4.70 -7.80
C LEU A 49 -10.07 5.46 -8.26
N PRO A 50 -9.09 5.67 -7.38
CA PRO A 50 -7.87 6.40 -7.71
C PRO A 50 -7.09 5.65 -8.80
N ARG A 51 -6.65 6.37 -9.83
CA ARG A 51 -5.87 5.83 -10.95
C ARG A 51 -4.38 6.16 -10.83
N THR A 52 -4.06 7.16 -10.03
CA THR A 52 -2.69 7.64 -9.82
C THR A 52 -2.31 7.57 -8.34
N SER A 53 -1.01 7.52 -8.04
CA SER A 53 -0.53 7.52 -6.66
C SER A 53 -0.92 8.79 -5.91
N ALA A 54 -0.94 9.94 -6.59
CA ALA A 54 -1.32 11.21 -5.99
C ALA A 54 -2.80 11.24 -5.58
N GLU A 55 -3.71 10.73 -6.41
CA GLU A 55 -5.12 10.56 -6.08
C GLU A 55 -5.28 9.63 -4.89
N PHE A 56 -4.62 8.47 -4.92
CA PHE A 56 -4.65 7.53 -3.80
C PHE A 56 -4.21 8.20 -2.50
N TYR A 57 -3.07 8.92 -2.48
CA TYR A 57 -2.60 9.61 -1.27
C TYR A 57 -3.57 10.66 -0.76
N ARG A 58 -4.17 11.42 -1.67
CA ARG A 58 -5.19 12.42 -1.35
C ARG A 58 -6.35 11.74 -0.65
N ASP A 59 -6.89 10.68 -1.23
CA ASP A 59 -8.10 10.03 -0.74
C ASP A 59 -7.81 9.25 0.56
N TRP A 60 -6.66 8.57 0.64
CA TRP A 60 -6.19 7.83 1.81
C TRP A 60 -5.98 8.71 3.05
N ARG A 61 -5.48 9.94 2.86
CA ARG A 61 -5.19 10.87 3.97
C ARG A 61 -6.36 11.81 4.28
N ARG A 62 -7.07 12.30 3.27
CA ARG A 62 -8.09 13.34 3.44
C ARG A 62 -9.50 12.78 3.54
N CYS A 63 -9.87 11.84 2.67
CA CYS A 63 -11.25 11.41 2.50
C CYS A 63 -11.60 10.18 3.36
N LEU A 64 -10.68 9.23 3.49
CA LEU A 64 -10.92 8.00 4.23
C LEU A 64 -10.59 8.15 5.72
N LYS A 65 -11.62 8.43 6.53
CA LYS A 65 -11.50 8.54 7.99
C LYS A 65 -11.70 7.22 8.74
N SER A 66 -12.51 6.31 8.18
CA SER A 66 -12.78 5.00 8.78
C SER A 66 -11.78 3.94 8.32
N ARG A 67 -11.27 3.12 9.24
CA ARG A 67 -10.41 1.97 8.90
C ARG A 67 -11.12 0.97 7.99
N LYS A 68 -12.43 0.75 8.21
CA LYS A 68 -13.23 -0.14 7.36
C LYS A 68 -13.33 0.38 5.91
N ALA A 69 -13.48 1.70 5.74
CA ALA A 69 -13.53 2.30 4.40
C ALA A 69 -12.17 2.18 3.68
N LYS A 70 -11.06 2.35 4.41
CA LYS A 70 -9.70 2.11 3.88
C LYS A 70 -9.50 0.65 3.45
N TYR A 71 -10.04 -0.29 4.23
CA TYR A 71 -9.95 -1.72 3.92
C TYR A 71 -10.74 -2.06 2.66
N GLN A 72 -11.97 -1.58 2.56
CA GLN A 72 -12.80 -1.77 1.36
C GLN A 72 -12.14 -1.16 0.12
N LEU A 73 -11.57 0.05 0.21
CA LEU A 73 -10.86 0.64 -0.93
C LEU A 73 -9.68 -0.23 -1.42
N LEU A 74 -8.91 -0.82 -0.49
CA LEU A 74 -7.81 -1.71 -0.88
C LEU A 74 -8.32 -2.95 -1.62
N LEU A 75 -9.42 -3.53 -1.17
CA LEU A 75 -10.05 -4.68 -1.82
C LEU A 75 -10.65 -4.31 -3.18
N GLU A 76 -11.32 -3.16 -3.27
CA GLU A 76 -11.94 -2.66 -4.51
C GLU A 76 -10.90 -2.32 -5.59
N LEU A 77 -9.75 -1.75 -5.19
CA LEU A 77 -8.62 -1.54 -6.12
C LEU A 77 -7.98 -2.86 -6.53
N GLY A 78 -7.87 -3.80 -5.59
CA GLY A 78 -7.22 -5.09 -5.81
C GLY A 78 -5.72 -4.98 -6.11
N GLY A 79 -5.10 -6.14 -6.38
CA GLY A 79 -3.66 -6.21 -6.61
C GLY A 79 -3.20 -5.46 -7.86
N GLU A 80 -3.85 -5.69 -9.00
CA GLU A 80 -3.40 -5.13 -10.29
C GLU A 80 -3.41 -3.59 -10.32
N ALA A 81 -4.47 -2.96 -9.81
CA ALA A 81 -4.53 -1.51 -9.78
C ALA A 81 -3.49 -0.93 -8.80
N LEU A 82 -3.36 -1.52 -7.60
CA LEU A 82 -2.35 -1.09 -6.63
C LEU A 82 -0.93 -1.24 -7.18
N GLY A 83 -0.63 -2.34 -7.87
CA GLY A 83 0.65 -2.56 -8.53
C GLY A 83 0.96 -1.50 -9.59
N ARG A 84 -0.04 -1.08 -10.38
CA ARG A 84 0.11 0.02 -11.36
C ARG A 84 0.29 1.38 -10.69
N ILE A 85 -0.52 1.68 -9.67
CA ILE A 85 -0.49 2.95 -8.93
C ILE A 85 0.85 3.15 -8.24
N PHE A 86 1.39 2.09 -7.62
CA PHE A 86 2.63 2.12 -6.84
C PHE A 86 3.84 1.52 -7.56
N GLN A 87 3.75 1.32 -8.88
CA GLN A 87 4.82 0.70 -9.68
C GLN A 87 6.19 1.37 -9.47
N ALA A 88 6.19 2.71 -9.36
CA ALA A 88 7.40 3.49 -9.19
C ALA A 88 7.93 3.43 -7.75
N ASP A 89 7.05 3.64 -6.77
CA ASP A 89 7.37 3.63 -5.36
C ASP A 89 6.10 3.55 -4.52
N LEU A 90 6.20 2.86 -3.39
CA LEU A 90 5.22 2.92 -2.32
C LEU A 90 5.77 3.89 -1.28
N GLY A 91 5.16 5.06 -1.18
CA GLY A 91 5.59 6.12 -0.28
C GLY A 91 5.68 5.66 1.17
N PHE A 92 6.64 6.26 1.87
CA PHE A 92 7.07 5.87 3.21
C PHE A 92 5.91 5.69 4.20
N GLY A 93 5.95 4.59 4.96
CA GLY A 93 4.98 4.24 6.01
C GLY A 93 3.66 3.65 5.48
N LEU A 94 3.39 3.74 4.17
CA LEU A 94 2.14 3.21 3.63
C LEU A 94 2.08 1.68 3.69
N LEU A 95 3.23 0.99 3.55
CA LEU A 95 3.28 -0.48 3.63
C LEU A 95 2.87 -0.97 5.02
N GLY A 96 3.42 -0.35 6.06
CA GLY A 96 3.09 -0.68 7.45
C GLY A 96 1.62 -0.40 7.78
N GLU A 97 1.09 0.72 7.29
CA GLU A 97 -0.35 1.03 7.38
C GLU A 97 -1.21 -0.06 6.71
N PHE A 98 -0.85 -0.50 5.51
CA PHE A 98 -1.58 -1.56 4.80
C PHE A 98 -1.53 -2.87 5.57
N LEU A 99 -0.35 -3.31 6.01
CA LEU A 99 -0.18 -4.57 6.74
C LEU A 99 -0.99 -4.59 8.04
N THR A 100 -0.95 -3.50 8.79
CA THR A 100 -1.73 -3.35 10.03
C THR A 100 -3.22 -3.39 9.76
N LEU A 101 -3.67 -2.63 8.75
CA LEU A 101 -5.08 -2.54 8.39
C LEU A 101 -5.65 -3.86 7.88
N LEU A 102 -4.87 -4.59 7.07
CA LEU A 102 -5.22 -5.94 6.61
C LEU A 102 -5.26 -6.93 7.78
N ALA A 103 -4.26 -6.93 8.66
CA ALA A 103 -4.22 -7.82 9.82
C ALA A 103 -5.45 -7.66 10.74
N GLU A 104 -5.93 -6.42 10.91
CA GLU A 104 -7.08 -6.10 11.76
C GLU A 104 -8.43 -6.49 11.14
N ASN A 105 -8.56 -6.45 9.81
CA ASN A 105 -9.86 -6.58 9.12
C ASN A 105 -10.00 -7.83 8.24
N VAL A 106 -8.94 -8.65 8.13
CA VAL A 106 -8.92 -9.86 7.30
C VAL A 106 -10.12 -10.77 7.60
N CYS A 107 -10.80 -11.17 6.53
CA CYS A 107 -11.90 -12.12 6.55
C CYS A 107 -11.57 -13.30 5.61
N PRO A 108 -12.06 -14.53 5.88
CA PRO A 108 -11.75 -15.72 5.06
C PRO A 108 -12.11 -15.56 3.58
N GLN A 109 -13.15 -14.77 3.28
CA GLN A 109 -13.63 -14.50 1.92
C GLN A 109 -12.66 -13.62 1.11
N ASP A 110 -11.87 -12.79 1.79
CA ASP A 110 -10.98 -11.82 1.15
C ASP A 110 -9.55 -12.36 0.95
N GLY A 111 -9.27 -13.60 1.40
CA GLY A 111 -7.93 -14.17 1.42
C GLY A 111 -7.22 -14.11 0.06
N ASP A 112 -7.92 -14.46 -1.02
CA ASP A 112 -7.37 -14.44 -2.38
C ASP A 112 -7.05 -13.01 -2.85
N ALA A 113 -7.94 -12.06 -2.59
CA ALA A 113 -7.71 -10.66 -2.92
C ALA A 113 -6.51 -10.10 -2.14
N ILE A 114 -6.38 -10.45 -0.87
CA ILE A 114 -5.27 -10.02 -0.02
C ILE A 114 -3.94 -10.60 -0.53
N LEU A 115 -3.91 -11.87 -0.93
CA LEU A 115 -2.70 -12.47 -1.53
C LEU A 115 -2.28 -11.75 -2.81
N GLN A 116 -3.23 -11.43 -3.70
CA GLN A 116 -2.95 -10.66 -4.91
C GLN A 116 -2.44 -9.25 -4.61
N ILE A 117 -3.00 -8.60 -3.60
CA ILE A 117 -2.53 -7.28 -3.13
C ILE A 117 -1.08 -7.40 -2.64
N LEU A 118 -0.79 -8.33 -1.73
CA LEU A 118 0.57 -8.52 -1.20
C LEU A 118 1.58 -8.86 -2.31
N GLN A 119 1.20 -9.67 -3.29
CA GLN A 119 2.02 -9.98 -4.46
C GLN A 119 2.28 -8.77 -5.36
N SER A 120 1.27 -7.93 -5.55
CA SER A 120 1.43 -6.72 -6.36
C SER A 120 2.29 -5.67 -5.66
N LEU A 121 2.22 -5.61 -4.32
CA LEU A 121 3.05 -4.72 -3.50
C LEU A 121 4.51 -5.18 -3.44
N SER A 122 4.77 -6.50 -3.39
CA SER A 122 6.14 -7.04 -3.40
C SER A 122 6.88 -6.76 -4.71
N GLY A 123 6.16 -6.60 -5.82
CA GLY A 123 6.71 -6.23 -7.12
C GLY A 123 7.11 -4.76 -7.30
N THR A 124 6.92 -3.90 -6.29
CA THR A 124 7.26 -2.46 -6.38
C THR A 124 8.77 -2.21 -6.25
N LYS A 125 9.30 -1.21 -6.98
CA LYS A 125 10.76 -0.99 -7.10
C LYS A 125 11.52 -0.76 -5.78
N ARG A 126 10.84 -0.28 -4.73
CA ARG A 126 11.42 -0.02 -3.41
C ARG A 126 10.80 -0.88 -2.31
N PHE A 127 10.26 -2.03 -2.67
CA PHE A 127 9.61 -2.91 -1.70
C PHE A 127 10.54 -3.29 -0.54
N GLY A 128 11.76 -3.78 -0.83
CA GLY A 128 12.71 -4.18 0.22
C GLY A 128 13.01 -3.07 1.23
N LEU A 129 13.22 -1.83 0.75
CA LEU A 129 13.41 -0.67 1.63
C LEU A 129 12.17 -0.41 2.50
N ASN A 130 10.97 -0.54 1.95
CA ASN A 130 9.74 -0.37 2.73
C ASN A 130 9.59 -1.46 3.81
N VAL A 131 10.05 -2.69 3.56
CA VAL A 131 10.08 -3.77 4.54
C VAL A 131 11.10 -3.49 5.65
N ASP A 132 12.29 -3.03 5.30
CA ASP A 132 13.34 -2.71 6.27
C ASP A 132 12.97 -1.54 7.19
N LEU A 133 12.12 -0.62 6.71
CA LEU A 133 11.66 0.55 7.43
C LEU A 133 10.41 0.29 8.29
N LEU A 134 9.87 -0.93 8.31
CA LEU A 134 8.76 -1.29 9.19
C LEU A 134 9.16 -1.14 10.65
N THR A 135 8.26 -0.55 11.44
CA THR A 135 8.39 -0.47 12.89
C THR A 135 8.06 -1.83 13.53
N GLU A 136 8.54 -2.06 14.77
CA GLU A 136 8.22 -3.30 15.50
C GLU A 136 6.74 -3.65 15.61
N PRO A 137 5.80 -2.72 15.92
CA PRO A 137 4.38 -3.06 15.92
C PRO A 137 3.87 -3.47 14.53
N GLU A 138 4.36 -2.84 13.46
CA GLU A 138 3.96 -3.19 12.09
C GLU A 138 4.53 -4.56 11.67
N LYS A 139 5.74 -4.91 12.12
CA LYS A 139 6.31 -6.26 11.94
C LYS A 139 5.49 -7.33 12.65
N GLU A 140 4.94 -7.02 13.83
CA GLU A 140 4.03 -7.94 14.51
C GLU A 140 2.72 -8.11 13.74
N SER A 141 2.11 -7.00 13.30
CA SER A 141 0.90 -7.06 12.47
C SER A 141 1.12 -7.82 11.17
N ARG A 142 2.29 -7.67 10.54
CA ARG A 142 2.72 -8.48 9.39
C ARG A 142 2.73 -9.96 9.73
N ARG A 143 3.39 -10.37 10.82
CA ARG A 143 3.43 -11.78 11.26
C ARG A 143 2.03 -12.34 11.54
N ASP A 144 1.17 -11.54 12.19
CA ASP A 144 -0.20 -11.91 12.50
C ASP A 144 -1.06 -12.09 11.24
N LEU A 145 -0.92 -11.20 10.25
CA LEU A 145 -1.59 -11.32 8.95
C LEU A 145 -1.22 -12.64 8.26
N PHE A 146 0.07 -12.94 8.13
CA PHE A 146 0.51 -14.18 7.49
C PHE A 146 0.06 -15.43 8.26
N ARG A 147 0.03 -15.39 9.59
CA ARG A 147 -0.53 -16.48 10.41
C ARG A 147 -2.02 -16.72 10.12
N LYS A 148 -2.81 -15.65 10.00
CA LYS A 148 -4.24 -15.73 9.65
C LYS A 148 -4.47 -16.27 8.24
N LEU A 149 -3.63 -15.87 7.27
CA LEU A 149 -3.69 -16.40 5.91
C LEU A 149 -3.34 -17.90 5.86
N GLN A 150 -2.37 -18.35 6.65
CA GLN A 150 -2.02 -19.77 6.77
C GLN A 150 -3.11 -20.61 7.44
N SER A 151 -3.81 -20.10 8.46
CA SER A 151 -4.93 -20.84 9.04
C SER A 151 -6.05 -21.03 8.03
N MET A 152 -6.33 -20.00 7.23
CA MET A 152 -7.35 -20.06 6.18
C MET A 152 -7.03 -21.10 5.10
N SER A 153 -5.76 -21.28 4.72
CA SER A 153 -5.40 -22.31 3.72
C SER A 153 -5.58 -23.74 4.27
N ARG A 154 -5.48 -23.94 5.58
CA ARG A 154 -5.61 -25.24 6.24
C ARG A 154 -7.07 -25.68 6.45
N ASP A 155 -7.99 -24.75 6.72
CA ASP A 155 -9.34 -25.06 7.18
C ASP A 155 -10.30 -25.60 6.10
N TYR A 156 -9.92 -25.59 4.81
CA TYR A 156 -10.71 -26.22 3.75
C TYR A 156 -10.72 -27.76 3.78
N GLY A 157 -10.04 -28.40 4.75
CA GLY A 157 -9.82 -29.85 4.79
C GLY A 157 -10.80 -30.69 5.61
N THR A 158 -11.73 -30.10 6.37
CA THR A 158 -12.59 -30.89 7.28
C THR A 158 -14.07 -30.59 7.06
N HIS A 159 -14.60 -31.03 5.93
CA HIS A 159 -16.03 -31.32 5.81
C HIS A 159 -16.23 -32.83 6.00
N PRO A 160 -16.74 -33.32 7.14
CA PRO A 160 -17.31 -34.66 7.21
C PRO A 160 -18.64 -34.62 6.45
N SER A 161 -18.60 -34.83 5.13
CA SER A 161 -19.81 -35.10 4.36
C SER A 161 -20.02 -36.60 4.30
N ASP A 162 -20.76 -37.10 5.29
CA ASP A 162 -21.50 -38.35 5.17
C ASP A 162 -22.57 -38.16 4.07
N SER A 163 -22.26 -38.50 2.83
CA SER A 163 -23.29 -38.70 1.80
C SER A 163 -22.78 -39.45 0.57
N ASP A 164 -23.22 -40.69 0.49
CA ASP A 164 -23.27 -41.53 -0.72
C ASP A 164 -23.86 -40.76 -1.91
N CYS A 165 -23.11 -40.66 -3.02
CA CYS A 165 -23.61 -40.78 -4.40
C CYS A 165 -22.52 -40.46 -5.47
N CYS A 166 -22.37 -41.40 -6.41
CA CYS A 166 -21.91 -41.37 -7.82
C CYS A 166 -20.60 -40.65 -8.20
N GLU A 167 -19.64 -41.42 -8.74
CA GLU A 167 -18.19 -41.12 -8.78
C GLU A 167 -17.61 -40.42 -10.04
N ALA A 168 -18.36 -40.10 -11.10
CA ALA A 168 -17.72 -39.68 -12.35
C ALA A 168 -17.49 -38.15 -12.53
N GLU A 169 -18.23 -37.29 -11.83
CA GLU A 169 -18.16 -35.82 -12.01
C GLU A 169 -17.41 -35.09 -10.88
N ARG A 170 -17.14 -35.77 -9.75
CA ARG A 170 -16.42 -35.20 -8.59
C ARG A 170 -14.91 -35.11 -8.78
N GLU A 171 -14.29 -35.96 -9.61
CA GLU A 171 -12.82 -35.97 -9.75
C GLU A 171 -12.26 -34.72 -10.42
N ALA A 172 -12.91 -34.20 -11.47
CA ALA A 172 -12.44 -32.99 -12.14
C ALA A 172 -12.50 -31.74 -11.22
N HIS A 173 -13.52 -31.67 -10.36
CA HIS A 173 -13.70 -30.55 -9.42
C HIS A 173 -12.76 -30.66 -8.19
N LEU A 174 -12.52 -31.88 -7.70
CA LEU A 174 -11.58 -32.12 -6.59
C LEU A 174 -10.12 -31.88 -7.02
N VAL A 175 -9.75 -32.26 -8.24
CA VAL A 175 -8.40 -32.04 -8.78
C VAL A 175 -8.13 -30.56 -9.04
N ASP A 176 -9.10 -29.81 -9.58
CA ASP A 176 -8.97 -28.36 -9.80
C ASP A 176 -8.83 -27.57 -8.49
N THR A 177 -9.61 -27.93 -7.47
CA THR A 177 -9.54 -27.31 -6.14
C THR A 177 -8.22 -27.62 -5.42
N SER A 178 -7.69 -28.85 -5.60
CA SER A 178 -6.40 -29.27 -5.06
C SER A 178 -5.22 -28.50 -5.66
N LEU A 179 -5.21 -28.34 -6.99
CA LEU A 179 -4.15 -27.62 -7.70
C LEU A 179 -4.15 -26.12 -7.38
N GLN A 180 -5.34 -25.51 -7.28
CA GLN A 180 -5.48 -24.11 -6.85
C GLN A 180 -5.00 -23.91 -5.41
N LYS A 181 -5.26 -24.87 -4.51
CA LYS A 181 -4.76 -24.83 -3.13
C LYS A 181 -3.23 -24.88 -3.07
N GLU A 182 -2.60 -25.80 -3.80
CA GLU A 182 -1.14 -25.89 -3.86
C GLU A 182 -0.51 -24.61 -4.44
N ALA A 183 -1.11 -24.03 -5.48
CA ALA A 183 -0.64 -22.78 -6.07
C ALA A 183 -0.70 -21.62 -5.05
N LYS A 184 -1.80 -21.53 -4.29
CA LYS A 184 -1.95 -20.52 -3.21
C LYS A 184 -0.90 -20.70 -2.11
N GLU A 185 -0.63 -21.93 -1.69
CA GLU A 185 0.40 -22.21 -0.69
C GLU A 185 1.81 -21.83 -1.18
N ARG A 186 2.13 -22.08 -2.45
CA ARG A 186 3.40 -21.65 -3.06
C ARG A 186 3.54 -20.13 -3.06
N ILE A 187 2.52 -19.42 -3.50
CA ILE A 187 2.49 -17.94 -3.49
C ILE A 187 2.65 -17.42 -2.06
N LEU A 188 1.94 -18.02 -1.10
CA LEU A 188 2.03 -17.63 0.30
C LEU A 188 3.47 -17.79 0.85
N MET A 189 4.15 -18.90 0.53
CA MET A 189 5.54 -19.11 0.94
C MET A 189 6.50 -18.09 0.32
N GLU A 190 6.37 -17.80 -0.97
CA GLU A 190 7.16 -16.77 -1.66
C GLU A 190 6.94 -15.38 -1.03
N LEU A 191 5.69 -15.05 -0.70
CA LEU A 191 5.37 -13.80 -0.02
C LEU A 191 5.96 -13.75 1.38
N MET A 192 5.97 -14.84 2.14
CA MET A 192 6.62 -14.85 3.46
C MET A 192 8.11 -14.55 3.37
N GLU A 193 8.79 -15.09 2.34
CA GLU A 193 10.21 -14.79 2.09
C GLU A 193 10.41 -13.31 1.74
N CYS A 194 9.61 -12.77 0.80
CA CYS A 194 9.67 -11.37 0.40
C CYS A 194 9.44 -10.42 1.59
N TYR A 195 8.43 -10.73 2.41
CA TYR A 195 8.08 -9.94 3.58
C TYR A 195 8.94 -10.25 4.81
N GLN A 196 9.97 -11.10 4.72
CA GLN A 196 10.86 -11.49 5.83
C GLN A 196 10.08 -11.98 7.07
N VAL A 197 9.07 -12.82 6.83
CA VAL A 197 8.27 -13.48 7.86
C VAL A 197 8.82 -14.88 8.06
N ASN A 198 9.83 -14.99 8.93
CA ASN A 198 10.36 -16.26 9.42
C ASN A 198 9.81 -16.59 10.81
#